data_AF-A0A841E539-F1
#
_entry.id   AF-A0A841E539-F1
#
_cell.length_a   1.000
_cell.length_b   1.000
_cell.length_c   1.000
_cell.angle_alpha   90.00
_cell.angle_beta   90.00
_cell.angle_gamma   90.00
#
_symmetry.space_group_name_H-M   'P 1'
#
loop_
_entity.id
_entity.type
_entity.pdbx_description
1 polymer ?
#
loop_
_entity_poly.entity_id
_entity_poly.type
_entity_poly.pdbx_seq_one_letter_code
_entity_poly.pdbx_strand_id
1 'polypeptide(L)'
;MDNATPASRDLPPEARGNSKWHDTTDAVWKRSSLSRENSSAVVEVAEFEDGYRAVRDGKHPEKGTLFFTPAEWDAFVLGAKDGEFDIPEEYLTAEEAAIQRGEVPVRAVVAPASRETGRAGDASAEEGGAQAEGEQS
;
A
#
# COMPACT_ATOMS: atom_id res chain seq x y z
N MET A 1 4.52 13.98 28.06
CA MET A 1 4.70 13.31 26.76
C MET A 1 4.84 11.82 27.00
N ASP A 2 3.71 11.21 27.31
CA ASP A 2 3.48 9.79 27.43
C ASP A 2 3.28 9.24 26.02
N ASN A 3 4.36 8.69 25.45
CA ASN A 3 4.26 7.91 24.22
C ASN A 3 3.75 6.52 24.64
N ALA A 4 2.43 6.38 24.68
CA ALA A 4 1.77 5.12 25.03
C ALA A 4 2.08 4.10 23.94
N THR A 5 3.01 3.18 24.23
CA THR A 5 3.15 1.91 23.51
C THR A 5 1.76 1.27 23.41
N PRO A 6 1.20 1.03 22.20
CA PRO A 6 -0.09 0.40 22.10
C PRO A 6 -0.01 -0.99 22.75
N ALA A 7 -0.87 -1.22 23.74
CA ALA A 7 -0.96 -2.49 24.42
C ALA A 7 -1.24 -3.60 23.40
N SER A 8 -0.51 -4.70 23.50
CA SER A 8 -0.45 -5.89 22.64
C SER A 8 -1.79 -6.60 22.30
N ARG A 9 -2.97 -6.02 22.53
CA ARG A 9 -4.24 -6.75 22.61
C ARG A 9 -5.19 -6.66 21.43
N ASP A 10 -4.95 -5.85 20.40
CA ASP A 10 -5.72 -5.94 19.14
C ASP A 10 -4.85 -5.71 17.89
N LEU A 11 -3.68 -6.35 17.88
CA LEU A 11 -2.96 -6.52 16.62
C LEU A 11 -3.76 -7.45 15.71
N PRO A 12 -4.04 -7.05 14.45
CA PRO A 12 -4.68 -7.94 13.50
C PRO A 12 -3.80 -9.19 13.30
N PRO A 13 -4.37 -10.33 12.88
CA PRO A 13 -3.64 -11.60 12.84
C PRO A 13 -2.28 -11.52 12.14
N GLU A 14 -2.16 -10.72 11.08
CA GLU A 14 -0.93 -10.47 10.31
C GLU A 14 0.16 -9.71 11.08
N ALA A 15 -0.18 -8.99 12.14
CA ALA A 15 0.74 -8.21 12.94
C ALA A 15 1.33 -9.00 14.11
N ARG A 16 0.73 -10.13 14.48
CA ARG A 16 1.14 -10.90 15.66
C ARG A 16 2.52 -11.51 15.48
N GLY A 17 3.49 -11.04 16.26
CA GLY A 17 4.87 -11.53 16.25
C GLY A 17 5.76 -10.97 15.14
N ASN A 18 5.22 -10.11 14.26
CA ASN A 18 6.01 -9.42 13.24
C ASN A 18 6.49 -8.07 13.79
N SER A 19 7.78 -8.01 14.19
CA SER A 19 8.38 -6.78 14.71
C SER A 19 8.50 -5.65 13.68
N LYS A 20 8.27 -5.92 12.40
CA LYS A 20 8.33 -4.92 11.32
C LYS A 20 6.96 -4.36 10.95
N TRP A 21 5.89 -4.89 11.54
CA TRP A 21 4.53 -4.51 11.19
C TRP A 21 4.27 -3.02 11.50
N HIS A 22 3.53 -2.37 10.61
CA HIS A 22 3.03 -1.01 10.75
C HIS A 22 1.57 -0.96 10.34
N ASP A 23 0.80 -0.06 10.95
CA ASP A 23 -0.58 0.20 10.53
C ASP A 23 -0.59 0.85 9.14
N THR A 24 -1.29 0.23 8.19
CA THR A 24 -1.37 0.68 6.81
C THR A 24 -2.67 1.41 6.48
N THR A 25 -3.56 1.64 7.47
CA THR A 25 -4.88 2.25 7.26
C THR A 25 -4.77 3.60 6.55
N ASP A 26 -3.84 4.44 6.99
CA ASP A 26 -3.59 5.78 6.42
C ASP A 26 -2.37 5.84 5.50
N ALA A 27 -1.84 4.67 5.09
CA ALA A 27 -0.64 4.62 4.26
C ALA A 27 -0.87 5.18 2.85
N VAL A 28 0.04 6.04 2.40
CA VAL A 28 0.07 6.54 1.02
C VAL A 28 0.84 5.55 0.15
N TRP A 29 0.11 4.74 -0.61
CA TRP A 29 0.70 3.76 -1.51
C TRP A 29 1.10 4.39 -2.85
N LYS A 30 2.28 4.02 -3.33
CA LYS A 30 2.81 4.43 -4.63
C LYS A 30 3.08 3.20 -5.50
N ARG A 31 2.87 3.36 -6.81
CA ARG A 31 3.15 2.36 -7.85
C ARG A 31 3.91 3.00 -9.01
N SER A 32 4.41 2.19 -9.94
CA SER A 32 5.03 2.71 -11.17
C SER A 32 4.02 3.47 -12.03
N SER A 33 4.47 4.55 -12.70
CA SER A 33 3.70 5.24 -13.73
C SER A 33 3.36 4.36 -14.93
N LEU A 34 4.06 3.24 -15.11
CA LEU A 34 3.79 2.26 -16.15
C LEU A 34 2.70 1.25 -15.77
N SER A 35 2.35 1.15 -14.48
CA SER A 35 1.27 0.29 -14.03
C SER A 35 -0.07 0.82 -14.54
N ARG A 36 -0.80 0.02 -15.31
CA ARG A 36 -2.13 0.32 -15.87
C ARG A 36 -3.15 -0.67 -15.32
N GLU A 37 -4.44 -0.40 -15.53
CA GLU A 37 -5.51 -1.31 -15.08
C GLU A 37 -5.38 -2.72 -15.68
N ASN A 38 -4.89 -2.81 -16.91
CA ASN A 38 -4.66 -4.07 -17.61
C ASN A 38 -3.28 -4.71 -17.35
N SER A 39 -2.42 -4.11 -16.51
CA SER A 39 -1.14 -4.73 -16.15
C SER A 39 -1.37 -6.07 -15.45
N SER A 40 -0.62 -7.11 -15.80
CA SER A 40 -0.75 -8.45 -15.19
C SER A 40 -0.43 -8.44 -13.69
N ALA A 41 0.57 -7.65 -13.28
CA ALA A 41 0.97 -7.44 -11.90
C ALA A 41 1.14 -5.93 -11.61
N VAL A 42 0.84 -5.53 -10.37
CA VAL A 42 1.06 -4.16 -9.87
C VAL A 42 1.66 -4.28 -8.47
N VAL A 43 2.86 -3.74 -8.28
CA VAL A 43 3.47 -3.62 -6.95
C VAL A 43 3.18 -2.24 -6.40
N GLU A 44 2.69 -2.19 -5.16
CA GLU A 44 2.48 -0.96 -4.41
C GLU A 44 3.39 -0.91 -3.19
N VAL A 45 3.98 0.26 -2.95
CA VAL A 45 4.91 0.51 -1.84
C VAL A 45 4.45 1.71 -1.03
N ALA A 46 4.44 1.58 0.30
CA ALA A 46 4.25 2.69 1.24
C ALA A 46 5.51 2.93 2.07
N GLU A 47 5.72 4.19 2.42
CA GLU A 47 6.84 4.68 3.24
C GLU A 47 6.29 5.23 4.56
N PHE A 48 6.89 4.81 5.66
CA PHE A 48 6.60 5.30 7.01
C PHE A 48 7.63 6.34 7.44
N GLU A 49 7.29 7.16 8.45
CA GLU A 49 8.13 8.26 8.95
C GLU A 49 9.49 7.78 9.49
N ASP A 50 9.55 6.57 10.04
CA ASP A 50 10.76 5.94 10.57
C ASP A 50 11.60 5.19 9.51
N GLY A 51 11.21 5.31 8.23
CA GLY A 51 11.93 4.74 7.10
C GLY A 51 11.54 3.30 6.77
N TYR A 52 10.66 2.64 7.53
CA TYR A 52 10.16 1.32 7.15
C TYR A 52 9.40 1.39 5.83
N ARG A 53 9.26 0.22 5.19
CA ARG A 53 8.49 0.07 3.96
C ARG A 53 7.48 -1.05 4.06
N ALA A 54 6.29 -0.80 3.53
CA ALA A 54 5.31 -1.83 3.27
C ALA A 54 5.21 -2.07 1.76
N VAL A 55 5.09 -3.33 1.35
CA VAL A 55 4.94 -3.75 -0.05
C VAL A 55 3.77 -4.71 -0.15
N ARG A 56 2.89 -4.51 -1.15
CA ARG A 56 1.75 -5.41 -1.41
C ARG A 56 1.48 -5.59 -2.90
N ASP A 57 0.69 -6.61 -3.21
CA ASP A 57 0.05 -6.76 -4.53
C ASP A 57 -1.06 -5.71 -4.65
N GLY A 58 -0.86 -4.72 -5.52
CA GLY A 58 -1.84 -3.64 -5.74
C GLY A 58 -3.13 -4.11 -6.41
N LYS A 59 -3.13 -5.29 -7.06
CA LYS A 59 -4.35 -5.89 -7.63
C LYS A 59 -5.09 -6.74 -6.60
N HIS A 60 -4.38 -7.21 -5.58
CA HIS A 60 -4.90 -8.11 -4.54
C HIS A 60 -4.35 -7.75 -3.14
N PRO A 61 -4.64 -6.54 -2.63
CA PRO A 61 -4.09 -6.07 -1.36
C PRO A 61 -4.50 -6.95 -0.16
N GLU A 62 -5.60 -7.68 -0.28
CA GLU A 62 -6.10 -8.64 0.72
C GLU A 62 -5.19 -9.85 0.92
N LYS A 63 -4.28 -10.15 -0.02
CA LYS A 63 -3.35 -11.30 0.09
C LYS A 63 -2.25 -11.07 1.12
N GLY A 64 -2.13 -9.85 1.64
CA GLY A 64 -1.21 -9.50 2.71
C GLY A 64 -0.18 -8.46 2.29
N THR A 65 0.54 -7.98 3.31
CA THR A 65 1.55 -6.93 3.18
C THR A 65 2.88 -7.41 3.74
N LEU A 66 3.95 -7.22 2.98
CA LEU A 66 5.32 -7.46 3.39
C LEU A 66 5.90 -6.18 3.99
N PHE A 67 6.64 -6.31 5.10
CA PHE A 67 7.28 -5.18 5.78
C PHE A 67 8.80 -5.34 5.77
N PHE A 68 9.48 -4.24 5.46
CA PHE A 68 10.93 -4.16 5.39
C PHE A 68 11.43 -3.10 6.37
N THR A 69 12.51 -3.43 7.07
CA THR A 69 13.29 -2.42 7.80
C THR A 69 13.97 -1.46 6.81
N PRO A 70 14.40 -0.26 7.25
CA PRO A 70 15.13 0.66 6.38
C PRO A 70 16.35 0.01 5.72
N ALA A 71 17.14 -0.74 6.49
CA ALA A 71 18.35 -1.40 6.01
C ALA A 71 18.04 -2.52 4.98
N GLU A 72 16.98 -3.30 5.19
CA GLU A 72 16.56 -4.32 4.23
C GLU A 72 16.04 -3.69 2.94
N TRP A 73 15.33 -2.57 3.04
CA TRP A 73 14.85 -1.85 1.87
C TRP A 73 16.00 -1.26 1.06
N ASP A 74 16.99 -0.64 1.72
CA ASP A 74 18.18 -0.11 1.06
C ASP A 74 18.96 -1.21 0.34
N ALA A 75 19.14 -2.36 0.99
CA ALA A 75 19.79 -3.52 0.38
C ALA A 75 18.99 -4.05 -0.82
N PHE A 76 17.66 -4.18 -0.70
CA PHE A 76 16.79 -4.61 -1.79
C PHE A 76 16.85 -3.66 -3.00
N VAL A 77 16.77 -2.35 -2.77
CA VAL A 77 16.83 -1.35 -3.83
C VAL A 77 18.20 -1.33 -4.51
N LEU A 78 19.28 -1.53 -3.76
CA LEU A 78 20.62 -1.62 -4.32
C LEU A 78 20.75 -2.84 -5.22
N GLY A 79 20.38 -4.04 -4.74
CA GLY A 79 20.40 -5.27 -5.55
C GLY A 79 19.52 -5.17 -6.81
N ALA A 80 18.32 -4.58 -6.68
CA ALA A 80 17.45 -4.34 -7.82
C ALA A 80 18.05 -3.39 -8.86
N LYS A 81 18.77 -2.33 -8.44
CA LYS A 81 19.46 -1.41 -9.35
C LYS A 81 20.71 -2.01 -9.98
N ASP A 82 21.34 -2.97 -9.30
CA ASP A 82 22.48 -3.74 -9.82
C ASP A 82 22.03 -4.87 -10.78
N GLY A 83 20.72 -4.98 -11.05
CA GLY A 83 20.16 -5.92 -12.02
C GLY A 83 19.92 -7.33 -11.47
N GLU A 84 19.86 -7.52 -10.14
CA GLU A 84 19.61 -8.85 -9.53
C GLU A 84 18.29 -9.49 -10.00
N PHE A 85 17.32 -8.66 -10.38
CA PHE A 85 16.00 -9.09 -10.87
C PHE A 85 15.82 -8.86 -12.38
N ASP A 86 16.86 -8.44 -13.09
CA ASP A 86 16.82 -8.31 -14.54
C ASP A 86 16.67 -9.68 -15.17
N ILE A 87 15.78 -9.79 -16.16
CA ILE A 87 15.60 -11.03 -16.91
C ILE A 87 16.27 -10.93 -18.28
N PRO A 88 16.66 -12.06 -18.90
CA PRO A 88 17.27 -12.05 -20.22
C PRO A 88 16.43 -11.29 -21.25
N GLU A 89 17.05 -10.41 -22.04
CA GLU A 89 16.35 -9.57 -23.03
C GLU A 89 15.60 -10.39 -24.09
N GLU A 90 15.96 -11.65 -24.30
CA GLU A 90 15.24 -12.57 -25.19
C GLU A 90 13.80 -12.85 -24.74
N TYR A 91 13.46 -12.62 -23.47
CA TYR A 91 12.10 -12.73 -22.93
C TYR A 91 11.36 -11.39 -22.88
N LEU A 92 12.00 -10.29 -23.30
CA LEU A 92 11.44 -8.94 -23.25
C LEU A 92 11.03 -8.48 -24.64
N THR A 93 9.94 -7.72 -24.71
CA THR A 93 9.71 -6.84 -25.85
C THR A 93 10.78 -5.73 -25.88
N ALA A 94 10.97 -5.10 -27.04
CA ALA A 94 11.92 -4.00 -27.17
C ALA A 94 11.63 -2.81 -26.21
N GLU A 95 10.34 -2.57 -25.93
CA GLU A 95 9.92 -1.56 -24.95
C GLU A 95 10.32 -1.96 -23.52
N GLU A 96 10.06 -3.21 -23.13
CA GLU A 96 10.41 -3.70 -21.79
C GLU A 96 11.93 -3.75 -21.57
N ALA A 97 12.70 -4.11 -22.60
CA ALA A 97 14.16 -4.07 -22.53
C ALA A 97 14.68 -2.62 -22.36
N ALA A 98 14.09 -1.64 -23.04
CA ALA A 98 14.43 -0.23 -22.84
C ALA A 98 14.06 0.27 -21.43
N ILE A 99 12.95 -0.21 -20.85
CA ILE A 99 12.59 0.06 -19.45
C ILE A 99 13.62 -0.56 -18.50
N GLN A 100 14.01 -1.83 -18.70
CA GLN A 100 15.00 -2.52 -17.87
C GLN A 100 16.36 -1.81 -17.90
N ARG A 101 16.82 -1.36 -19.08
CA ARG A 101 18.06 -0.56 -19.22
C ARG A 101 17.96 0.86 -18.67
N GLY A 102 16.80 1.29 -18.17
CA GLY A 102 16.58 2.63 -17.66
C GLY A 102 16.54 3.72 -18.74
N GLU A 103 16.37 3.35 -20.01
CA GLU A 103 16.28 4.28 -21.14
C GLU A 103 14.93 4.99 -21.18
N VAL A 104 13.90 4.39 -20.59
CA VAL A 104 12.57 4.97 -20.44
C VAL A 104 12.42 5.55 -19.02
N PRO A 105 12.14 6.86 -18.87
CA PRO A 105 11.96 7.45 -17.55
C PRO A 105 10.68 6.93 -16.89
N VAL A 106 10.83 6.35 -15.70
CA VAL A 106 9.71 5.85 -14.87
C VAL A 106 9.66 6.65 -13.58
N ARG A 107 8.44 7.01 -13.13
CA ARG A 107 8.25 7.68 -11.85
C ARG A 107 7.25 6.93 -10.98
N ALA A 108 7.41 7.05 -9.66
CA ALA A 108 6.40 6.61 -8.71
C ALA A 108 5.19 7.56 -8.74
N VAL A 109 3.98 7.01 -8.73
CA VAL A 109 2.71 7.75 -8.68
C VAL A 109 1.81 7.19 -7.59
N VAL A 110 1.01 8.05 -6.94
CA VAL A 110 0.06 7.63 -5.90
C VAL A 110 -0.98 6.68 -6.48
N ALA A 111 -1.15 5.53 -5.86
CA ALA A 111 -2.12 4.52 -6.23
C ALA A 111 -3.57 5.06 -6.13
N PRO A 112 -4.49 4.66 -7.02
CA PRO A 112 -5.89 5.04 -6.94
C PRO A 112 -6.54 4.68 -5.59
N ALA A 113 -6.29 3.46 -5.09
CA ALA A 113 -6.88 2.96 -3.85
C ALA A 113 -6.51 3.79 -2.60
N SER A 114 -5.34 4.43 -2.58
CA SER A 114 -4.94 5.33 -1.47
C SER A 114 -5.72 6.64 -1.42
N ARG A 115 -6.50 6.96 -2.46
CA ARG A 115 -7.32 8.18 -2.49
C ARG A 115 -8.67 7.98 -1.80
N GLU A 116 -9.12 6.74 -1.63
CA GLU A 116 -10.44 6.42 -1.07
C GLU A 116 -10.43 6.37 0.46
N THR A 117 -9.30 6.01 1.08
CA THR A 117 -9.16 5.96 2.56
C THR A 117 -9.16 7.34 3.23
N GLY A 118 -8.90 8.43 2.47
CA GLY A 118 -8.89 9.80 3.01
C GLY A 118 -10.24 10.54 3.04
N ARG A 119 -11.36 9.93 2.60
CA ARG A 119 -12.66 10.64 2.48
C ARG A 119 -13.78 10.12 3.39
N ALA A 120 -13.61 8.98 4.05
CA ALA A 120 -14.66 8.37 4.86
C ALA A 120 -14.70 8.88 6.32
N GLY A 121 -14.55 10.20 6.52
CA GLY A 121 -14.49 10.83 7.85
C GLY A 121 -15.48 11.98 8.09
N ASP A 122 -16.38 12.27 7.15
CA ASP A 122 -17.42 13.29 7.35
C ASP A 122 -18.75 12.84 6.71
N ALA A 123 -19.53 12.13 7.51
CA ALA A 123 -20.97 12.00 7.33
C ALA A 123 -21.58 11.88 8.74
N SER A 124 -21.66 13.03 9.41
CA SER A 124 -22.40 13.18 10.65
C SER A 124 -23.89 12.89 10.42
N ALA A 125 -24.46 12.24 11.44
CA ALA A 125 -25.85 11.92 11.66
C ALA A 125 -26.86 12.98 11.18
N GLU A 126 -27.94 12.50 10.57
CA GLU A 126 -29.33 12.90 10.87
C GLU A 126 -30.28 11.87 10.25
N GLU A 127 -30.88 11.01 11.08
CA GLU A 127 -32.29 10.65 10.91
C GLU A 127 -32.89 10.52 12.31
N GLY A 128 -33.53 11.61 12.73
CA GLY A 128 -34.36 11.66 13.93
C GLY A 128 -35.59 10.78 13.76
N GLY A 129 -35.77 9.85 14.71
CA GLY A 129 -37.06 9.20 14.92
C GLY A 129 -38.03 10.13 15.65
N ALA A 130 -39.28 10.13 15.21
CA ALA A 130 -40.49 10.10 16.07
C ALA A 130 -41.73 10.43 15.23
N GLN A 131 -42.60 9.45 15.00
CA GLN A 131 -44.05 9.69 15.01
C GLN A 131 -44.74 8.47 15.61
N ALA A 132 -45.09 8.61 16.89
CA ALA A 132 -46.15 7.86 17.53
C ALA A 132 -47.35 8.79 17.57
N GLU A 133 -48.48 8.41 16.99
CA GLU A 133 -49.82 8.78 17.46
C GLU A 133 -50.79 7.64 17.08
N GLY A 134 -51.49 7.13 18.08
CA GLY A 134 -52.69 6.32 17.90
C GLY A 134 -53.88 7.11 18.46
N GLU A 135 -55.06 6.92 17.87
CA GLU A 135 -56.40 7.05 18.48
C GLU A 135 -57.39 6.63 17.38
N GLN A 136 -57.98 5.43 17.41
CA GLN A 136 -59.32 5.13 17.94
C GLN A 136 -60.39 6.22 17.68
N SER A 137 -61.30 5.93 16.74
CA SER A 137 -62.77 5.98 16.92
C SER A 137 -63.47 5.28 15.76
#